data_AF-A0A0E3V6W0-F1
#
_entry.id   AF-A0A0E3V6W0-F1
#
_cell.length_a   1.000
_cell.length_b   1.000
_cell.length_c   1.000
_cell.angle_alpha   90.00
_cell.angle_beta   90.00
_cell.angle_gamma   90.00
#
_symmetry.space_group_name_H-M   'P 1'
#
loop_
_entity.id
_entity.type
_entity.pdbx_description
1 polymer ?
#
loop_
_entity_poly.entity_id
_entity_poly.type
_entity_poly.pdbx_seq_one_letter_code
_entity_poly.pdbx_strand_id
1 'polypeptide(L)'
;MFVYLTSITTQGELRSFSFRSPSLELAFMVLNAIKKEGDELLSIQVVDGPRAILLPPEAFDGQDFSQPLTELEGQWKQLLSSQSSD
;
A
#
# COMPACT_ATOMS: atom_id res chain seq x y z
N MET A 1 -2.53 -5.58 -12.20
CA MET A 1 -2.34 -4.20 -11.71
C MET A 1 -0.93 -3.64 -11.97
N PHE A 2 -0.86 -2.42 -12.47
CA PHE A 2 0.35 -1.58 -12.55
C PHE A 2 0.23 -0.41 -11.58
N VAL A 3 1.34 0.00 -11.01
CA VAL A 3 1.45 1.16 -10.13
C VAL A 3 2.40 2.14 -10.80
N TYR A 4 1.98 3.40 -10.88
CA TYR A 4 2.78 4.53 -11.33
C TYR A 4 2.90 5.49 -10.17
N LEU A 5 4.10 6.01 -9.93
CA LEU A 5 4.26 7.04 -8.92
C LEU A 5 5.39 8.01 -9.22
N THR A 6 5.31 9.15 -8.55
CA THR A 6 6.36 10.15 -8.49
C THR A 6 6.69 10.43 -7.04
N SER A 7 7.97 10.48 -6.71
CA SER A 7 8.48 10.88 -5.40
C SER A 7 9.58 11.94 -5.52
N ILE A 8 9.83 12.64 -4.41
CA ILE A 8 11.05 13.42 -4.20
C ILE A 8 11.96 12.60 -3.29
N THR A 9 13.21 12.41 -3.71
CA THR A 9 14.18 11.72 -2.86
C THR A 9 14.64 12.59 -1.69
N THR A 10 15.30 11.99 -0.71
CA THR A 10 15.97 12.74 0.37
C THR A 10 16.98 13.79 -0.12
N GLN A 11 17.44 13.71 -1.37
CA GLN A 11 18.34 14.68 -2.01
C GLN A 11 17.59 15.81 -2.75
N GLY A 12 16.25 15.79 -2.75
CA GLY A 12 15.42 16.75 -3.46
C GLY A 12 15.22 16.42 -4.95
N GLU A 13 15.63 15.23 -5.41
CA GLU A 13 15.46 14.84 -6.81
C GLU A 13 14.07 14.29 -7.05
N LEU A 14 13.40 14.79 -8.09
CA LEU A 14 12.12 14.23 -8.53
C LEU A 14 12.35 12.96 -9.34
N ARG A 15 11.72 11.86 -8.94
CA ARG A 15 11.80 10.56 -9.62
C ARG A 15 10.41 10.04 -9.93
N SER A 16 10.24 9.52 -11.14
CA SER A 16 9.02 8.83 -11.55
C SER A 16 9.34 7.39 -11.90
N PHE A 17 8.52 6.47 -11.42
CA PHE A 17 8.74 5.04 -11.62
C PHE A 17 7.41 4.29 -11.68
N SER A 18 7.48 3.09 -12.23
CA SER A 18 6.33 2.21 -12.33
C SER A 18 6.73 0.77 -12.10
N PHE A 19 5.82 -0.02 -11.55
CA PHE A 19 6.02 -1.44 -11.34
C PHE A 19 4.71 -2.21 -11.47
N ARG A 20 4.82 -3.50 -11.78
CA ARG A 20 3.68 -4.41 -11.77
C ARG A 20 3.58 -5.03 -10.38
N SER A 21 2.37 -5.05 -9.81
CA SER A 21 2.10 -5.73 -8.55
C SER A 21 1.03 -6.81 -8.74
N PRO A 22 1.20 -8.00 -8.12
CA PRO A 22 0.18 -9.04 -8.16
C PRO A 22 -1.03 -8.74 -7.25
N SER A 23 -0.87 -7.87 -6.25
CA SER A 23 -1.96 -7.47 -5.34
C SER A 23 -1.79 -6.03 -4.84
N LEU A 24 -2.85 -5.49 -4.21
CA LEU A 24 -2.85 -4.13 -3.68
C LEU A 24 -1.99 -4.03 -2.41
N GLU A 25 -2.01 -5.06 -1.59
CA GLU A 25 -1.22 -5.17 -0.35
C GLU A 25 0.26 -5.08 -0.65
N LEU A 26 0.77 -5.84 -1.63
CA LEU A 26 2.18 -5.77 -2.01
C LEU A 26 2.55 -4.41 -2.63
N ALA A 27 1.64 -3.79 -3.38
CA ALA A 27 1.86 -2.44 -3.89
C ALA A 27 1.99 -1.43 -2.74
N PHE A 28 1.11 -1.50 -1.74
CA PHE A 28 1.11 -0.61 -0.59
C PHE A 28 2.33 -0.83 0.30
N MET A 29 2.80 -2.07 0.45
CA MET A 29 4.04 -2.35 1.17
C MET A 29 5.24 -1.66 0.50
N VAL A 30 5.31 -1.69 -0.83
CA VAL A 30 6.37 -0.98 -1.58
C VAL A 30 6.28 0.53 -1.39
N LEU A 31 5.07 1.10 -1.45
CA LEU A 31 4.87 2.55 -1.24
C LEU A 31 5.28 2.98 0.17
N ASN A 32 4.89 2.23 1.20
CA ASN A 32 5.34 2.50 2.57
C ASN A 32 6.85 2.29 2.73
N ALA A 33 7.44 1.30 2.07
CA ALA A 33 8.90 1.13 2.09
C ALA A 33 9.62 2.36 1.52
N ILE A 34 9.12 2.93 0.41
CA ILE A 34 9.67 4.15 -0.18
C ILE A 34 9.56 5.32 0.81
N LYS A 35 8.39 5.52 1.43
CA LYS A 35 8.19 6.55 2.45
C LYS A 35 9.13 6.37 3.65
N LYS A 36 9.35 5.12 4.07
CA LYS A 36 10.22 4.74 5.18
C LYS A 36 11.70 5.02 4.91
N GLU A 37 12.15 4.88 3.67
CA GLU A 37 13.52 5.27 3.25
C GLU A 37 13.72 6.81 3.24
N GLY A 38 12.66 7.58 3.47
CA GLY A 38 12.70 9.04 3.58
C GLY A 38 12.27 9.77 2.32
N ASP A 39 11.92 9.06 1.25
CA ASP A 39 11.38 9.66 0.04
C ASP A 39 9.96 10.18 0.26
N GLU A 40 9.64 11.34 -0.32
CA GLU A 40 8.31 11.94 -0.27
C GLU A 40 7.48 11.54 -1.48
N LEU A 41 6.44 10.74 -1.28
CA LEU A 41 5.47 10.40 -2.31
C LEU A 41 4.66 11.64 -2.70
N LEU A 42 4.58 11.96 -4.00
CA LEU A 42 3.84 13.12 -4.52
C LEU A 42 2.56 12.72 -5.28
N SER A 43 2.61 11.61 -6.01
CA SER A 43 1.48 11.13 -6.80
C SER A 43 1.57 9.64 -6.97
N ILE A 44 0.44 8.97 -6.83
CA ILE A 44 0.35 7.52 -6.92
C ILE A 44 -0.91 7.20 -7.73
N GLN A 45 -0.73 6.41 -8.79
CA GLN A 45 -1.81 5.92 -9.63
C GLN A 45 -1.71 4.41 -9.75
N VAL A 46 -2.83 3.74 -9.50
CA VAL A 46 -2.98 2.31 -9.65
C VAL A 46 -3.89 2.04 -10.84
N VAL A 47 -3.41 1.23 -11.79
CA VAL A 47 -4.15 0.82 -12.99
C VAL A 47 -4.39 -0.68 -12.94
N ASP A 48 -5.67 -1.07 -12.94
CA ASP A 48 -6.08 -2.47 -13.02
C ASP A 48 -7.17 -2.67 -14.06
N GLY A 49 -6.78 -3.26 -15.19
CA GLY A 49 -7.63 -3.34 -16.39
C GLY A 49 -8.04 -1.94 -16.87
N PRO A 50 -9.34 -1.66 -17.09
CA PRO A 50 -9.82 -0.35 -17.54
C PRO A 50 -9.93 0.68 -16.41
N ARG A 51 -9.65 0.30 -15.15
CA ARG A 51 -9.81 1.17 -13.99
C ARG A 51 -8.48 1.79 -13.61
N ALA A 52 -8.50 3.09 -13.37
CA ALA A 52 -7.40 3.82 -12.78
C ALA A 52 -7.89 4.49 -11.50
N ILE A 53 -7.12 4.37 -10.43
CA ILE A 53 -7.40 4.95 -9.11
C ILE A 53 -6.21 5.80 -8.72
N LEU A 54 -6.46 7.05 -8.33
CA LEU A 54 -5.48 7.90 -7.69
C LEU A 54 -5.52 7.63 -6.19
N LEU A 55 -4.34 7.43 -5.60
CA LEU A 55 -4.21 7.22 -4.16
C LEU A 55 -3.65 8.48 -3.50
N PRO A 56 -4.14 8.85 -2.31
CA PRO A 56 -3.60 9.95 -1.53
C PRO A 56 -2.20 9.58 -1.02
N PRO A 57 -1.14 10.32 -1.39
CA PRO A 57 0.21 10.07 -0.89
C PRO A 57 0.32 10.15 0.64
N GLU A 58 -0.55 10.94 1.26
CA GLU A 58 -0.60 11.19 2.71
C GLU A 58 -1.10 9.97 3.50
N ALA A 59 -1.71 8.99 2.83
CA ALA A 59 -2.12 7.74 3.46
C ALA A 59 -0.97 6.76 3.71
N PHE A 60 0.24 7.07 3.20
CA PHE A 60 1.43 6.27 3.38
C PHE A 60 2.37 6.97 4.36
N ASP A 61 2.53 6.39 5.55
CA ASP A 61 3.30 6.92 6.67
C ASP A 61 4.64 6.18 6.90
N GLY A 62 4.92 5.18 6.05
CA GLY A 62 6.12 4.36 6.16
C GLY A 62 6.01 3.22 7.18
N GLN A 63 4.86 3.05 7.83
CA GLN A 63 4.62 1.91 8.71
C GLN A 63 4.19 0.68 7.91
N ASP A 64 4.57 -0.49 8.42
CA ASP A 64 4.11 -1.75 7.88
C ASP A 64 2.70 -2.03 8.39
N PHE A 65 1.71 -2.03 7.49
CA PHE A 65 0.32 -2.32 7.83
C PHE A 65 0.00 -3.82 7.81
N SER A 66 0.93 -4.68 7.38
CA SER A 66 0.71 -6.13 7.29
C SER A 66 0.46 -6.75 8.66
N GLN A 67 1.16 -6.30 9.70
CA GLN A 67 0.98 -6.79 11.05
C GLN A 67 -0.40 -6.42 11.62
N PRO A 68 -0.82 -5.14 11.68
CA PRO A 68 -2.18 -4.78 12.11
C PRO A 68 -3.27 -5.51 11.32
N LEU A 69 -3.09 -5.69 10.01
CA LEU A 69 -4.07 -6.37 9.15
C LEU A 69 -4.17 -7.87 9.50
N THR A 70 -3.04 -8.54 9.73
CA THR A 70 -3.00 -9.95 10.12
C THR A 70 -3.63 -10.16 11.49
N GLU A 71 -3.36 -9.26 12.44
CA GLU A 71 -3.99 -9.28 13.76
C GLU A 71 -5.50 -9.12 13.65
N LEU A 72 -5.97 -8.18 12.83
CA LEU A 72 -7.38 -7.97 12.58
C LEU A 72 -8.03 -9.21 11.95
N GLU A 73 -7.40 -9.79 10.93
CA GLU A 73 -7.87 -11.02 10.28
C GLU A 73 -8.02 -12.17 11.28
N GLY A 74 -7.06 -12.32 12.20
CA GLY A 74 -7.12 -13.30 13.29
C GLY A 74 -8.32 -13.07 14.22
N GLN A 75 -8.55 -11.82 14.64
CA GLN A 75 -9.69 -11.46 15.49
C GLN A 75 -11.03 -11.76 14.80
N TRP A 76 -11.17 -11.41 13.52
CA TRP A 76 -12.36 -11.70 12.74
C TRP A 76 -12.62 -13.20 12.59
N LYS A 77 -11.57 -13.99 12.30
CA LYS A 77 -11.67 -15.46 12.21
C LYS A 77 -12.15 -16.09 13.52
N GLN A 78 -11.66 -15.60 14.66
CA GLN A 78 -12.10 -16.07 15.99
C GLN A 78 -13.57 -15.75 16.28
N LEU A 79 -14.02 -14.54 15.94
CA LEU A 79 -15.41 -14.15 16.13
C LEU A 79 -16.35 -14.99 15.26
N LEU A 80 -16.00 -15.21 14.00
CA LEU A 80 -16.80 -16.00 13.06
C LEU A 80 -16.85 -17.49 13.45
N SER A 81 -15.74 -18.06 13.92
CA SER A 81 -15.72 -19.45 14.38
C SER A 81 -16.50 -19.65 15.70
N SER A 82 -16.52 -18.65 16.59
CA SER A 82 -17.31 -18.71 17.82
C SER A 82 -18.84 -18.67 17.60
N GLN A 83 -19.32 -18.20 16.44
CA GLN A 83 -20.75 -18.19 16.08
C GLN A 83 -21.20 -19.42 15.28
N SER A 84 -20.29 -20.34 14.95
CA SER A 84 -20.60 -21.53 14.14
C SER A 84 -20.92 -22.77 14.99
N SER A 85 -21.03 -22.60 16.30
CA SER A 85 -21.23 -23.67 17.28
C SER A 85 -22.51 -23.42 18.09
N ASP A 86 -23.65 -23.32 17.40
CA ASP A 86 -25.01 -23.45 17.94
C ASP A 86 -25.81 -24.45 17.07
#